data_AF-B9TLY1-F1
#
_entry.id   AF-B9TLY1-F1
#
_cell.length_a   1.000
_cell.length_b   1.000
_cell.length_c   1.000
_cell.angle_alpha   90.00
_cell.angle_beta   90.00
_cell.angle_gamma   90.00
#
_symmetry.space_group_name_H-M   'P 1'
#
loop_
_entity.id
_entity.type
_entity.pdbx_description
1 polymer ?
#
loop_
_entity_poly.entity_id
_entity_poly.type
_entity_poly.pdbx_seq_one_letter_code
_entity_poly.pdbx_strand_id
1 'polypeptide(L)'
;MLRKAFPAQDREIFVGGMQKQSEFRHAILDEMGDIDPEAVSQEVVAIGVGLIDQHPSIGAILLECSNLPPYAKSLQDQIHVPVFDFTTMINYVRASCVRSHFRGGY
;
A
#
# COMPACT_ATOMS: atom_id res chain seq x y z
N MET A 1 -17.01 3.75 -18.59
CA MET A 1 -15.74 4.47 -18.34
C MET A 1 -14.72 3.64 -17.55
N LEU A 2 -15.11 2.86 -16.52
CA LEU A 2 -14.18 2.00 -15.75
C LEU A 2 -13.41 0.98 -16.62
N ARG A 3 -14.02 0.46 -17.68
CA ARG A 3 -13.36 -0.44 -18.65
C ARG A 3 -12.20 0.20 -19.44
N LYS A 4 -12.13 1.55 -19.51
CA LYS A 4 -10.97 2.28 -20.08
C LYS A 4 -9.86 2.51 -19.05
N ALA A 5 -10.20 2.54 -17.76
CA ALA A 5 -9.24 2.76 -16.67
C ALA A 5 -8.55 1.45 -16.23
N PHE A 6 -9.10 0.29 -16.59
CA PHE A 6 -8.55 -1.04 -16.35
C PHE A 6 -8.20 -1.73 -17.68
N PRO A 7 -7.10 -1.34 -18.34
CA PRO A 7 -6.78 -1.81 -19.70
C PRO A 7 -6.34 -3.29 -19.76
N ALA A 8 -6.01 -3.91 -18.62
CA ALA A 8 -5.53 -5.29 -18.55
C ALA A 8 -6.45 -6.10 -17.62
N GLN A 9 -7.54 -6.64 -18.17
CA GLN A 9 -8.52 -7.48 -17.44
C GLN A 9 -8.02 -8.90 -17.18
N ASP A 10 -6.86 -9.25 -17.74
CA ASP A 10 -6.15 -10.52 -17.64
C ASP A 10 -5.15 -10.57 -16.47
N ARG A 11 -4.95 -9.45 -15.76
CA ARG A 11 -4.06 -9.41 -14.59
C ARG A 11 -4.71 -10.09 -13.41
N GLU A 12 -4.01 -11.09 -12.89
CA GLU A 12 -4.36 -11.74 -11.64
C GLU A 12 -4.16 -10.77 -10.47
N ILE A 13 -5.15 -10.68 -9.59
CA ILE A 13 -5.13 -9.83 -8.41
C ILE A 13 -5.29 -10.73 -7.19
N PHE A 14 -4.30 -10.70 -6.30
CA PHE A 14 -4.35 -11.36 -5.00
C PHE A 14 -4.72 -10.34 -3.94
N VAL A 15 -5.60 -10.71 -3.02
CA VAL A 15 -6.12 -9.80 -1.99
C VAL A 15 -5.76 -10.32 -0.61
N GLY A 16 -4.98 -9.54 0.14
CA GLY A 16 -4.71 -9.75 1.55
C GLY A 16 -5.61 -8.84 2.39
N GLY A 17 -6.46 -9.43 3.22
CA GLY A 17 -7.42 -8.70 4.04
C GLY A 17 -6.92 -8.42 5.45
N MET A 18 -7.22 -7.21 5.96
CA MET A 18 -6.88 -6.75 7.33
C MET A 18 -8.04 -6.91 8.34
N GLN A 19 -9.19 -7.45 7.93
CA GLN A 19 -10.41 -7.53 8.75
C GLN A 19 -10.38 -8.55 9.90
N LYS A 20 -9.37 -9.42 9.93
CA LYS A 20 -9.20 -10.49 10.94
C LYS A 20 -8.05 -10.20 11.91
N GLN A 21 -7.36 -9.08 11.74
CA GLN A 21 -6.18 -8.65 12.44
C GLN A 21 -6.67 -7.84 13.63
N SER A 22 -6.25 -8.22 14.83
CA SER A 22 -6.87 -7.76 16.06
C SER A 22 -6.75 -6.26 16.22
N GLU A 23 -5.55 -5.71 16.04
CA GLU A 23 -5.27 -4.30 16.31
C GLU A 23 -5.84 -3.41 15.21
N PHE A 24 -5.64 -3.79 13.95
CA PHE A 24 -6.26 -3.09 12.82
C PHE A 24 -7.78 -3.09 12.94
N ARG A 25 -8.39 -4.25 13.23
CA ARG A 25 -9.85 -4.33 13.35
C ARG A 25 -10.34 -3.46 14.51
N HIS A 26 -9.77 -3.63 15.70
CA HIS A 26 -10.22 -2.95 16.91
C HIS A 26 -10.18 -1.43 16.74
N ALA A 27 -9.03 -0.90 16.30
CA ALA A 27 -8.80 0.53 16.28
C ALA A 27 -9.36 1.22 15.03
N ILE A 28 -9.37 0.55 13.86
CA ILE A 28 -9.76 1.18 12.59
C ILE A 28 -11.15 0.77 12.10
N LEU A 29 -11.55 -0.50 12.25
CA LEU A 29 -12.85 -0.98 11.74
C LEU A 29 -13.97 -0.84 12.75
N ASP A 30 -13.67 -1.17 14.01
CA ASP A 30 -14.62 -1.07 15.12
C ASP A 30 -14.53 0.30 15.82
N GLU A 31 -13.55 1.14 15.47
CA GLU A 31 -13.30 2.49 16.03
C GLU A 31 -13.21 2.51 17.57
N MET A 32 -12.60 1.47 18.15
CA MET A 32 -12.46 1.29 19.58
C MET A 32 -11.02 1.46 20.04
N GLY A 33 -10.86 2.10 21.20
CA GLY A 33 -9.56 2.25 21.84
C GLY A 33 -8.62 3.19 21.10
N ASP A 34 -7.34 3.11 21.46
CA ASP A 34 -6.26 3.83 20.78
C ASP A 34 -5.61 2.92 19.73
N ILE A 35 -5.08 3.52 18.66
CA ILE A 35 -4.28 2.79 17.68
C ILE A 35 -2.88 2.56 18.26
N ASP A 36 -2.46 1.30 18.38
CA ASP A 36 -1.04 0.92 18.50
C ASP A 36 -0.43 0.85 17.08
N PRO A 37 0.36 1.84 16.65
CA PRO A 37 0.85 1.87 15.28
C PRO A 37 1.87 0.77 15.01
N GLU A 38 2.63 0.33 16.02
CA GLU A 38 3.64 -0.71 15.85
C GLU A 38 2.96 -2.08 15.69
N ALA A 39 1.93 -2.36 16.49
CA ALA A 39 1.20 -3.60 16.38
C ALA A 39 0.45 -3.70 15.03
N VAL A 40 -0.19 -2.62 14.58
CA VAL A 40 -0.80 -2.58 13.22
C VAL A 40 0.26 -2.73 12.13
N SER A 41 1.43 -2.10 12.28
CA SER A 41 2.57 -2.26 11.35
C SER A 41 2.96 -3.73 11.20
N GLN A 42 3.07 -4.47 12.31
CA GLN A 42 3.39 -5.89 12.31
C GLN A 42 2.31 -6.73 11.61
N GLU A 43 1.03 -6.44 11.85
CA GLU A 43 -0.08 -7.12 11.18
C GLU A 43 -0.08 -6.89 9.66
N VAL A 44 0.19 -5.65 9.23
CA VAL A 44 0.30 -5.29 7.80
C VAL A 44 1.48 -6.02 7.15
N VAL A 45 2.64 -6.02 7.81
CA VAL A 45 3.84 -6.73 7.35
C VAL A 45 3.55 -8.22 7.23
N ALA A 46 2.94 -8.85 8.23
CA ALA A 46 2.65 -10.28 8.23
C ALA A 46 1.75 -10.67 7.04
N ILE A 47 0.75 -9.85 6.71
CA ILE A 47 -0.13 -10.10 5.56
C ILE A 47 0.60 -9.91 4.24
N GLY A 48 1.38 -8.85 4.11
CA GLY A 48 2.13 -8.61 2.88
C GLY A 48 3.18 -9.68 2.61
N VAL A 49 3.95 -10.08 3.61
CA VAL A 49 4.92 -11.20 3.50
C VAL A 49 4.19 -12.50 3.14
N GLY A 50 3.09 -12.81 3.84
CA GLY A 50 2.29 -13.99 3.55
C GLY A 50 1.72 -14.03 2.13
N LEU A 51 1.36 -12.88 1.55
CA LEU A 51 0.95 -12.78 0.15
C LEU A 51 2.09 -13.08 -0.82
N ILE A 52 3.27 -12.52 -0.59
CA ILE A 52 4.45 -12.76 -1.44
C ILE A 52 4.86 -14.23 -1.39
N ASP A 53 4.88 -14.83 -0.20
CA ASP A 53 5.24 -16.24 -0.02
C ASP A 53 4.28 -17.18 -0.74
N GLN A 54 2.97 -16.88 -0.70
CA GLN A 54 1.94 -17.66 -1.40
C GLN A 54 1.95 -17.44 -2.91
N HIS A 55 2.30 -16.23 -3.35
CA HIS A 55 2.26 -15.82 -4.76
C HIS A 55 3.55 -15.07 -5.15
N PRO A 56 4.67 -15.79 -5.39
CA PRO A 56 5.95 -15.16 -5.71
C PRO A 56 5.98 -14.35 -7.02
N SER A 57 4.92 -14.44 -7.84
CA SER A 57 4.76 -13.64 -9.07
C SER A 57 4.28 -12.20 -8.81
N ILE A 58 3.89 -11.86 -7.58
CA ILE A 58 3.48 -10.50 -7.22
C ILE A 58 4.63 -9.52 -7.48
N GLY A 59 4.43 -8.61 -8.43
CA GLY A 59 5.42 -7.58 -8.79
C GLY A 59 5.23 -6.24 -8.07
N ALA A 60 4.12 -6.04 -7.36
CA ALA A 60 3.82 -4.83 -6.60
C ALA A 60 2.65 -5.06 -5.64
N ILE A 61 2.57 -4.28 -4.57
CA ILE A 61 1.43 -4.23 -3.65
C ILE A 61 0.76 -2.84 -3.71
N LEU A 62 -0.57 -2.81 -3.67
CA LEU A 62 -1.37 -1.61 -3.48
C LEU A 62 -2.03 -1.66 -2.09
N LEU A 63 -1.79 -0.65 -1.26
CA LEU A 63 -2.52 -0.41 -0.02
C LEU A 63 -3.77 0.41 -0.33
N GLU A 64 -4.92 -0.25 -0.28
CA GLU A 64 -6.18 0.33 -0.75
C GLU A 64 -6.88 1.20 0.31
N CYS A 65 -6.79 0.83 1.60
CA CYS A 65 -7.35 1.60 2.70
C CYS A 65 -6.51 2.86 3.01
N SER A 66 -7.18 3.98 3.27
CA SER A 66 -6.53 5.26 3.58
C SER A 66 -5.76 5.28 4.91
N ASN A 67 -5.98 4.30 5.79
CA ASN A 67 -5.28 4.18 7.08
C ASN A 67 -4.01 3.33 7.00
N LEU A 68 -3.72 2.70 5.85
CA LEU A 68 -2.54 1.85 5.65
C LEU A 68 -1.24 2.56 5.21
N PRO A 69 -1.23 3.74 4.55
CA PRO A 69 0.00 4.39 4.12
C PRO A 69 1.08 4.60 5.19
N PRO A 70 0.75 4.87 6.47
CA PRO A 70 1.79 4.97 7.52
C PRO A 70 2.69 3.74 7.64
N TYR A 71 2.21 2.57 7.23
CA TYR A 71 2.92 1.28 7.34
C TYR A 71 3.60 0.85 6.03
N ALA A 72 3.48 1.63 4.96
CA ALA A 72 3.98 1.27 3.63
C ALA A 72 5.48 1.00 3.59
N LYS A 73 6.27 1.79 4.34
CA LYS A 73 7.72 1.63 4.42
C LYS A 73 8.12 0.35 5.15
N SER A 74 7.53 0.09 6.32
CA SER A 74 7.77 -1.14 7.10
C SER A 74 7.46 -2.38 6.27
N LEU A 75 6.34 -2.36 5.52
CA LEU A 75 5.99 -3.42 4.60
C LEU A 75 7.02 -3.57 3.47
N GLN A 76 7.35 -2.48 2.78
CA GLN A 76 8.28 -2.50 1.64
C GLN A 76 9.66 -3.07 2.00
N ASP A 77 10.14 -2.77 3.21
CA ASP A 77 11.42 -3.28 3.70
C ASP A 77 11.46 -4.80 3.83
N GLN A 78 10.30 -5.46 3.96
CA GLN A 78 10.19 -6.91 4.12
C GLN A 78 9.89 -7.64 2.81
N ILE A 79 9.10 -7.02 1.91
CA ILE A 79 8.65 -7.68 0.68
C ILE A 79 9.51 -7.37 -0.55
N HIS A 80 10.33 -6.31 -0.51
CA HIS A 80 11.25 -5.90 -1.58
C HIS A 80 10.62 -5.69 -2.97
N VAL A 81 9.32 -5.44 -3.04
CA VAL A 81 8.61 -5.00 -4.25
C VAL A 81 8.02 -3.60 -4.05
N PRO A 82 7.68 -2.86 -5.13
CA PRO A 82 7.01 -1.57 -5.01
C PRO A 82 5.71 -1.66 -4.19
N VAL A 83 5.55 -0.74 -3.23
CA VAL A 83 4.30 -0.52 -2.48
C VAL A 83 3.70 0.79 -2.94
N PHE A 84 2.45 0.75 -3.39
CA PHE A 84 1.68 1.90 -3.84
C PHE A 84 0.54 2.19 -2.87
N ASP A 85 0.19 3.46 -2.77
CA ASP A 85 -0.97 3.96 -2.04
C ASP A 85 -1.40 5.33 -2.61
N PHE A 86 -2.41 5.97 -2.02
CA PHE A 86 -2.86 7.28 -2.51
C PHE A 86 -1.78 8.37 -2.40
N THR A 87 -0.84 8.29 -1.45
CA THR A 87 0.24 9.27 -1.29
C THR A 87 1.21 9.17 -2.46
N THR A 88 1.53 7.96 -2.92
CA THR A 88 2.37 7.74 -4.11
C THR A 88 1.73 8.34 -5.36
N MET A 89 0.41 8.16 -5.53
CA MET A 89 -0.36 8.75 -6.63
C MET A 89 -0.39 10.28 -6.54
N ILE A 90 -0.67 10.84 -5.36
CA ILE A 90 -0.68 12.30 -5.15
C ILE A 90 0.71 12.89 -5.46
N ASN A 91 1.78 12.23 -5.01
CA ASN A 91 3.15 12.66 -5.30
C ASN A 91 3.44 12.65 -6.81
N TYR A 92 2.96 11.63 -7.53
CA TYR A 92 3.06 11.57 -8.99
C TYR A 92 2.32 12.73 -9.67
N VAL A 93 1.06 12.99 -9.29
CA VAL A 93 0.27 14.11 -9.84
C VAL A 93 0.93 15.45 -9.49
N ARG A 94 1.36 15.63 -8.24
CA ARG A 94 2.05 16.84 -7.78
C ARG A 94 3.32 17.11 -8.59
N ALA A 95 4.13 16.08 -8.88
CA ALA A 95 5.34 16.22 -9.68
C ALA A 95 5.07 16.65 -11.13
N SER A 96 3.86 16.40 -11.64
CA SER A 96 3.43 16.85 -12.96
C SER A 96 2.94 18.31 -12.97
N CYS A 97 2.28 18.76 -11.90
CA CYS A 97 1.68 20.10 -11.80
C CYS A 97 2.60 21.16 -11.18
N VAL A 98 3.56 20.76 -10.35
CA VAL A 98 4.43 21.67 -9.57
C VAL A 98 5.89 21.42 -9.92
N ARG A 99 6.32 21.88 -11.10
CA ARG A 99 7.68 21.70 -11.61
C ARG A 99 8.63 22.75 -11.05
N SER A 100 9.83 22.32 -10.68
CA SER A 100 10.95 23.21 -10.32
C SER A 100 11.89 23.38 -11.51
N HIS A 101 12.50 24.56 -11.66
CA HIS A 101 13.61 24.75 -12.59
C HIS A 101 14.76 23.81 -12.23
N PHE A 102 15.31 23.13 -13.23
CA PHE A 102 16.54 22.37 -13.05
C PHE A 102 17.70 23.33 -12.75
N ARG A 103 18.42 23.09 -11.65
CA ARG A 103 19.63 23.83 -11.26
C ARG A 103 20.78 22.84 -11.20
N GLY A 104 21.46 22.67 -12.33
CA GLY A 104 22.61 21.79 -12.52
C GLY A 104 23.26 22.06 -13.88
N GLY A 105 24.50 21.60 -14.07
CA GLY A 105 25.17 21.54 -15.37
C GLY A 105 25.05 20.14 -15.99
N TYR A 106 25.42 20.02 -17.26
CA TYR A 106 25.69 18.73 -17.89
C TYR A 106 27.04 18.17 -17.43
#